data_AF-A0A355SGV3-F1
#
_entry.id   AF-A0A355SGV3-F1
#
_cell.length_a   1.000
_cell.length_b   1.000
_cell.length_c   1.000
_cell.angle_alpha   90.00
_cell.angle_beta   90.00
_cell.angle_gamma   90.00
#
_symmetry.space_group_name_H-M   'P 1'
#
loop_
_entity.id
_entity.type
_entity.pdbx_description
1 polymer ?
#
loop_
_entity_poly.entity_id
_entity_poly.type
_entity_poly.pdbx_seq_one_letter_code
_entity_poly.pdbx_strand_id
1 'polypeptide(L)' 'NTEKILGSIKKIADNNVFYNNTPVILCSPRIRLAFRRMLEMVYPNIPVISMNEVPANVAINSVGVVSLDDN' A
#
# COMPACT_ATOMS: atom_id res chain seq x y z
N ASN A 1 -8.31 10.40 10.85
CA ASN A 1 -6.98 9.86 10.47
C ASN A 1 -7.09 8.54 9.70
N THR A 2 -7.68 7.48 10.25
CA THR A 2 -7.79 6.18 9.55
C THR A 2 -8.58 6.25 8.24
N GLU A 3 -9.72 6.95 8.22
CA GLU A 3 -10.51 7.13 6.99
C GLU A 3 -9.73 7.81 5.87
N LYS A 4 -8.89 8.80 6.20
CA LYS A 4 -8.01 9.47 5.22
C LYS A 4 -7.00 8.49 4.62
N ILE A 5 -6.40 7.64 5.45
CA ILE A 5 -5.47 6.59 5.00
C ILE A 5 -6.18 5.63 4.04
N LEU A 6 -7.36 5.13 4.43
CA LEU A 6 -8.13 4.20 3.60
C LEU A 6 -8.58 4.85 2.28
N GLY A 7 -9.04 6.10 2.33
CA GLY A 7 -9.41 6.87 1.15
C GLY A 7 -8.25 7.11 0.18
N SER A 8 -7.08 7.45 0.72
CA SER A 8 -5.84 7.61 -0.06
C SER A 8 -5.42 6.30 -0.73
N ILE A 9 -5.46 5.17 0.01
CA ILE A 9 -5.20 3.83 -0.54
C ILE A 9 -6.18 3.51 -1.67
N LYS A 10 -7.48 3.74 -1.47
CA LYS A 10 -8.52 3.50 -2.48
C LYS A 10 -8.24 4.29 -3.76
N LYS A 11 -7.97 5.60 -3.62
CA LYS A 11 -7.67 6.48 -4.76
C LYS A 11 -6.48 5.95 -5.57
N ILE A 12 -5.41 5.54 -4.90
CA ILE A 12 -4.22 4.98 -5.56
C ILE A 12 -4.53 3.62 -6.19
N ALA A 13 -5.24 2.74 -5.49
CA ALA A 13 -5.60 1.43 -5.99
C ALA A 13 -6.46 1.53 -7.26
N ASP A 14 -7.55 2.29 -7.22
CA ASP A 14 -8.50 2.44 -8.33
C ASP A 14 -7.84 3.05 -9.58
N ASN A 15 -6.92 4.01 -9.41
CA ASN A 15 -6.17 4.61 -10.52
C ASN A 15 -5.19 3.66 -11.20
N ASN A 16 -4.79 2.58 -10.53
CA ASN A 16 -3.78 1.64 -11.02
C ASN A 16 -4.34 0.26 -11.42
N VAL A 17 -5.66 0.04 -11.26
CA VAL A 17 -6.35 -1.19 -11.71
C VAL A 17 -6.29 -1.37 -13.23
N PHE A 18 -6.14 -0.29 -14.00
CA PHE A 18 -6.17 -0.32 -15.47
C PHE A 18 -5.07 -1.17 -16.14
N TYR A 19 -4.02 -1.57 -15.42
CA TYR A 19 -2.91 -2.36 -15.97
C TYR A 19 -2.89 -3.83 -15.52
N ASN A 20 -3.99 -4.35 -14.95
CA ASN A 20 -4.06 -5.73 -14.43
C ASN A 20 -3.05 -6.02 -13.29
N ASN A 21 -2.40 -4.98 -12.75
CA ASN A 21 -1.44 -5.08 -11.65
C ASN A 21 -2.09 -4.53 -10.38
N THR A 22 -2.43 -5.41 -9.45
CA THR A 22 -2.78 -4.99 -8.09
C THR A 22 -1.54 -4.40 -7.42
N PRO A 23 -1.56 -3.14 -6.99
CA PRO A 23 -0.41 -2.55 -6.31
C PRO A 23 -0.17 -3.24 -4.97
N VAL A 24 1.10 -3.27 -4.56
CA VAL A 24 1.53 -3.76 -3.25
C VAL A 24 1.88 -2.56 -2.38
N ILE A 25 1.43 -2.59 -1.13
CA ILE A 25 1.84 -1.59 -0.14
C ILE A 25 3.21 -1.96 0.40
N LEU A 26 4.15 -1.04 0.22
CA LEU A 26 5.50 -1.13 0.76
C LEU A 26 5.62 -0.22 1.99
N CYS A 27 6.09 -0.76 3.11
CA CYS A 27 6.17 -0.05 4.39
C CYS A 27 7.43 -0.38 5.19
N SER A 28 7.60 0.26 6.36
CA SER A 28 8.70 -0.07 7.26
C SER A 28 8.45 -1.41 7.98
N PRO A 29 9.48 -2.23 8.23
CA PRO A 29 9.31 -3.53 8.90
C PRO A 29 8.59 -3.43 10.25
N ARG A 30 8.80 -2.34 10.98
CA ARG A 30 8.22 -2.11 12.32
C ARG A 30 6.70 -1.97 12.31
N ILE A 31 6.10 -1.53 11.19
CA ILE A 31 4.65 -1.29 11.10
C ILE A 31 3.92 -2.34 10.25
N ARG A 32 4.65 -3.16 9.47
CA ARG A 32 4.08 -4.10 8.48
C ARG A 32 2.94 -4.96 9.01
N LEU A 33 3.12 -5.59 10.18
CA LEU A 33 2.08 -6.45 10.77
C LEU A 33 0.85 -5.65 11.21
N ALA A 34 1.05 -4.54 11.93
CA ALA A 34 -0.04 -3.70 12.40
C ALA A 34 -0.83 -3.09 11.22
N PHE A 35 -0.12 -2.65 10.18
CA PHE A 35 -0.73 -2.08 8.99
C PHE A 35 -1.52 -3.13 8.20
N ARG A 36 -0.98 -4.35 8.03
CA ARG A 36 -1.73 -5.47 7.43
C ARG A 36 -3.03 -5.76 8.18
N ARG A 37 -2.98 -5.87 9.52
CA ARG A 37 -4.17 -6.11 10.35
C ARG A 37 -5.22 -5.01 10.20
N MET A 38 -4.79 -3.76 10.07
CA MET A 38 -5.71 -2.64 9.84
C MET A 38 -6.40 -2.75 8.47
N LEU A 39 -5.68 -3.20 7.44
CA LEU A 39 -6.17 -3.23 6.07
C LEU A 39 -6.89 -4.52 5.69
N GLU A 40 -6.66 -5.64 6.35
CA GLU A 40 -7.15 -6.94 5.88
C GLU A 40 -8.68 -7.06 5.85
N MET A 41 -9.39 -6.35 6.73
CA MET A 41 -10.85 -6.30 6.71
C MET A 41 -11.42 -5.43 5.59
N VAL A 42 -10.67 -4.42 5.14
CA VAL A 42 -11.15 -3.42 4.16
C VAL A 42 -10.65 -3.74 2.74
N TYR A 43 -9.40 -4.15 2.63
CA TYR A 43 -8.69 -4.46 1.39
C TYR A 43 -7.96 -5.80 1.50
N PRO A 44 -8.70 -6.94 1.57
CA PRO A 44 -8.10 -8.25 1.77
C PRO A 44 -7.09 -8.62 0.68
N ASN A 45 -7.33 -8.14 -0.55
CA ASN A 45 -6.57 -8.45 -1.76
C ASN A 45 -5.33 -7.56 -1.97
N ILE A 46 -5.13 -6.51 -1.17
CA ILE A 46 -3.94 -5.65 -1.28
C ILE A 46 -2.83 -6.22 -0.41
N PRO A 47 -1.70 -6.68 -0.98
CA PRO A 47 -0.59 -7.18 -0.20
C PRO A 47 0.11 -6.04 0.54
N VAL A 48 0.60 -6.32 1.75
CA VAL A 48 1.40 -5.39 2.56
C VAL A 48 2.73 -6.07 2.89
N ILE A 49 3.82 -5.50 2.39
CA ILE A 49 5.18 -6.02 2.59
C ILE A 49 6.08 -4.92 3.16
N SER A 50 7.19 -5.35 3.78
CA SER A 50 8.23 -4.44 4.23
C SER A 50 9.38 -4.33 3.23
N MET A 51 10.16 -3.24 3.30
CA MET A 51 11.38 -3.09 2.49
C MET A 51 12.33 -4.29 2.58
N ASN A 52 12.41 -4.95 3.74
CA ASN A 52 13.31 -6.08 3.97
C ASN A 52 12.87 -7.37 3.25
N GLU A 53 11.63 -7.43 2.76
CA GLU A 53 11.09 -8.57 2.02
C GLU A 53 11.32 -8.45 0.51
N VAL A 54 11.80 -7.29 0.04
CA VAL A 54 12.09 -7.04 -1.37
C VAL A 54 13.53 -7.45 -1.67
N PRO A 55 13.78 -8.38 -2.61
CA PRO A 55 15.13 -8.74 -3.02
C PRO A 55 15.87 -7.53 -3.60
N ALA A 56 17.17 -7.41 -3.31
CA ALA A 56 17.97 -6.25 -3.74
C ALA A 56 18.08 -6.09 -5.26
N ASN A 57 17.84 -7.15 -6.03
CA ASN A 57 17.84 -7.16 -7.49
C ASN A 57 16.47 -6.83 -8.12
N VAL A 58 15.45 -6.52 -7.31
CA VAL A 58 14.12 -6.13 -7.79
C VAL A 58 14.01 -4.61 -7.82
N ALA A 59 13.70 -4.06 -8.99
CA ALA A 59 13.41 -2.64 -9.13
C ALA A 59 12.00 -2.33 -8.60
N ILE A 60 11.89 -1.28 -7.80
CA ILE A 60 10.62 -0.80 -7.26
C ILE A 60 10.14 0.37 -8.13
N ASN A 61 8.93 0.26 -8.66
CA ASN A 61 8.25 1.38 -9.32
C ASN A 61 7.14 1.92 -8.40
N SER A 62 7.26 3.17 -7.97
CA SER A 62 6.26 3.80 -7.13
C SER A 62 5.10 4.31 -7.97
N VAL A 63 3.90 3.81 -7.70
CA VAL A 63 2.66 4.24 -8.36
C VAL A 63 1.89 5.31 -7.57
N GLY A 64 2.36 5.64 -6.36
CA GLY A 64 1.73 6.62 -5.48
C GLY A 64 2.25 6.54 -4.05
N VAL A 65 1.89 7.54 -3.25
CA VAL A 65 2.24 7.63 -1.81
C VAL A 65 0.97 7.88 -1.02
N VAL A 66 0.76 7.09 0.04
CA VAL A 66 -0.35 7.31 0.97
C VAL A 66 0.01 8.46 1.90
N SER A 67 -0.74 9.56 1.82
CA SER A 67 -0.56 10.76 2.63
C SER A 67 -1.84 11.12 3.37
N LEU A 68 -1.68 11.79 4.52
CA LEU A 68 -2.78 12.39 5.28
C LEU A 68 -3.06 13.84 4.89
N ASP A 69 -2.15 14.43 4.11
CA ASP A 69 -2.23 15.81 3.66
C ASP A 69 -3.13 15.92 2.44
N ASP A 70 -3.96 16.96 2.40
CA ASP A 70 -4.99 17.16 1.36
C ASP A 70 -4.46 17.92 0.12
N ASN A 71 -3.14 17.95 -0.12
CA ASN A 71 -2.52 18.61 -1.28
C ASN A 71 -2.63 17.79 -2.56
#